data_AF-A0AAV8YQ34-F1
#
_entry.id   AF-A0AAV8YQ34-F1
#
_cell.length_a   1.000
_cell.length_b   1.000
_cell.length_c   1.000
_cell.angle_alpha   90.00
_cell.angle_beta   90.00
_cell.angle_gamma   90.00
#
_symmetry.space_group_name_H-M   'P 1'
#
loop_
_entity.id
_entity.type
_entity.pdbx_description
1 polymer ?
#
loop_
_entity_poly.entity_id
_entity_poly.type
_entity_poly.pdbx_seq_one_letter_code
_entity_poly.pdbx_strand_id
1 'polypeptide(L)'
;VTAQPEDKWSPAAIRKDQLADKDLKPILEWKEAGTGRPTWPDVSDKSVALKSYWAQWDSLSVEDGTLRERHTDPDTYVGELERRMSAVHDHVRSRIQL
;
A
#
# COMPACT_ATOMS: atom_id res chain seq x y z
N VAL A 1 13.66 27.67 -24.94
CA VAL A 1 13.87 26.78 -23.78
C VAL A 1 13.66 25.36 -24.26
N THR A 2 14.73 24.57 -24.34
CA THR A 2 14.65 23.16 -24.74
C THR A 2 14.02 22.37 -23.60
N ALA A 3 12.79 21.90 -23.78
CA ALA A 3 12.19 20.93 -22.87
C ALA A 3 13.03 19.64 -22.97
N GLN A 4 13.78 19.32 -21.91
CA GLN A 4 14.35 17.98 -21.78
C GLN A 4 13.22 16.96 -21.83
N PRO A 5 13.41 15.80 -22.50
CA PRO A 5 12.43 14.73 -22.44
C PRO A 5 12.20 14.40 -20.97
N GLU A 6 10.94 14.52 -20.55
CA GLU A 6 10.51 14.10 -19.23
C GLU A 6 10.93 12.64 -19.06
N ASP A 7 11.84 12.40 -18.12
CA ASP A 7 12.23 11.04 -17.80
C ASP A 7 10.98 10.35 -17.26
N LYS A 8 10.49 9.36 -18.03
CA LYS A 8 9.29 8.59 -17.70
C LYS A 8 9.44 7.85 -16.37
N TRP A 9 10.67 7.67 -15.91
CA TRP A 9 11.01 7.04 -14.63
C TRP A 9 11.39 8.04 -13.55
N SER A 10 11.25 9.35 -13.81
CA SER A 10 11.40 10.35 -12.76
C SER A 10 10.37 10.13 -11.64
N PRO A 11 10.70 10.43 -10.37
CA PRO A 11 9.75 10.31 -9.27
C PRO A 11 8.44 11.08 -9.52
N ALA A 12 8.52 12.23 -10.19
CA ALA A 12 7.34 13.02 -10.55
C ALA A 12 6.44 12.33 -11.59
N ALA A 13 7.03 11.68 -12.60
CA ALA A 13 6.29 10.90 -13.58
C ALA A 13 5.64 9.67 -12.94
N ILE A 14 6.40 8.91 -12.15
CA ILE A 14 5.88 7.74 -11.42
C ILE A 14 4.75 8.14 -10.47
N ARG A 15 4.91 9.22 -9.69
CA ARG A 15 3.88 9.73 -8.80
C ARG A 15 2.60 10.10 -9.55
N LYS A 16 2.74 10.77 -10.69
CA LYS A 16 1.61 11.14 -11.55
C LYS A 16 0.84 9.89 -12.01
N ASP A 17 1.55 8.85 -12.42
CA ASP A 17 0.93 7.60 -12.86
C ASP A 17 0.25 6.85 -11.70
N GLN A 18 0.87 6.82 -10.51
CA GLN A 18 0.26 6.25 -9.30
C GLN A 18 -1.00 7.00 -8.86
N LEU A 19 -1.01 8.33 -8.98
CA LEU A 19 -2.20 9.15 -8.71
C LEU A 19 -3.28 9.02 -9.79
N ALA A 20 -2.94 8.58 -10.99
CA ALA A 20 -3.91 8.28 -12.04
C ALA A 20 -4.51 6.88 -11.90
N ASP A 21 -3.77 5.94 -11.29
CA ASP A 21 -4.25 4.59 -11.01
C ASP A 21 -5.26 4.58 -9.86
N LYS A 22 -6.46 4.08 -10.14
CA LYS A 22 -7.60 4.04 -9.21
C LYS A 22 -7.38 3.18 -7.95
N ASP A 23 -6.48 2.20 -8.02
CA ASP A 23 -6.24 1.22 -6.96
C ASP A 23 -5.01 1.61 -6.13
N LEU A 24 -4.02 2.27 -6.74
CA LEU A 24 -2.82 2.80 -6.06
C LEU A 24 -3.05 4.18 -5.43
N LYS A 25 -3.80 5.08 -6.09
CA LYS A 25 -4.04 6.43 -5.59
C LYS A 25 -4.53 6.44 -4.13
N PRO A 26 -5.55 5.65 -3.73
CA PRO A 26 -6.03 5.68 -2.35
C PRO A 26 -4.96 5.20 -1.36
N ILE A 27 -4.14 4.21 -1.74
CA ILE A 27 -3.05 3.70 -0.89
C ILE A 27 -1.99 4.77 -0.66
N LEU A 28 -1.63 5.52 -1.71
CA LEU A 28 -0.67 6.62 -1.63
C LEU A 28 -1.21 7.74 -0.73
N GLU A 29 -2.45 8.17 -0.96
CA GLU A 29 -3.09 9.24 -0.18
C GLU A 29 -3.22 8.85 1.31
N TRP A 30 -3.59 7.60 1.62
CA TRP A 30 -3.64 7.13 3.02
C TRP A 30 -2.27 7.10 3.69
N LYS A 31 -1.22 6.71 2.96
CA LYS A 31 0.16 6.72 3.47
C LYS A 31 0.65 8.15 3.73
N GLU A 32 0.40 9.06 2.78
CA GLU A 32 0.76 10.48 2.90
C GLU A 32 -0.02 11.17 4.03
N ALA A 33 -1.28 10.78 4.27
CA ALA A 33 -2.11 11.32 5.35
C ALA A 33 -1.59 10.96 6.76
N GLY A 34 -0.78 9.90 6.89
CA GLY A 34 -0.19 9.49 8.16
C GLY A 34 -1.20 8.97 9.19
N THR A 35 -2.45 8.74 8.82
CA THR A 35 -3.54 8.29 9.72
C THR A 35 -3.48 6.80 10.08
N GLY A 36 -2.44 6.10 9.65
CA GLY A 36 -2.32 4.65 9.77
C GLY A 36 -3.08 3.88 8.70
N ARG A 37 -3.06 2.54 8.80
CA ARG A 37 -3.71 1.64 7.84
C ARG A 37 -5.23 1.75 7.99
N PRO A 38 -6.00 1.95 6.91
CA PRO A 38 -7.46 1.90 6.94
C PRO A 38 -7.98 0.58 7.54
N THR A 39 -9.20 0.58 8.06
CA THR A 39 -9.81 -0.63 8.62
C THR A 39 -10.38 -1.51 7.52
N TRP A 40 -10.71 -2.77 7.84
CA TRP A 40 -11.33 -3.66 6.86
C TRP A 40 -12.65 -3.12 6.27
N PRO A 41 -13.60 -2.59 7.07
CA PRO A 41 -14.81 -1.97 6.53
C PRO A 41 -14.53 -0.92 5.45
N ASP A 42 -13.50 -0.09 5.62
CA ASP A 42 -13.13 0.98 4.68
C ASP A 42 -12.71 0.46 3.29
N VAL A 43 -12.17 -0.77 3.24
CA VAL A 43 -11.61 -1.38 2.01
C VAL A 43 -12.40 -2.59 1.49
N SER A 44 -13.37 -3.09 2.24
CA SER A 44 -14.03 -4.38 1.96
C SER A 44 -14.74 -4.42 0.60
N ASP A 45 -15.37 -3.30 0.22
CA ASP A 45 -16.09 -3.07 -1.04
C ASP A 45 -15.17 -2.64 -2.21
N LYS A 46 -13.88 -2.43 -1.96
CA LYS A 46 -12.90 -2.00 -2.96
C LYS A 46 -12.45 -3.15 -3.84
N SER A 47 -11.71 -2.81 -4.89
CA SER A 47 -11.16 -3.77 -5.85
C SER A 47 -10.24 -4.79 -5.18
N VAL A 48 -10.05 -5.93 -5.86
CA VAL A 48 -9.11 -6.97 -5.42
C VAL A 48 -7.68 -6.40 -5.37
N ALA A 49 -7.28 -5.60 -6.36
CA ALA A 49 -5.95 -5.00 -6.43
C ALA A 49 -5.68 -4.06 -5.25
N LEU A 50 -6.60 -3.15 -4.95
CA LEU A 50 -6.47 -2.24 -3.81
C LEU A 50 -6.40 -3.01 -2.49
N LYS A 51 -7.25 -4.03 -2.30
CA LYS A 51 -7.19 -4.89 -1.10
C LYS A 51 -5.86 -5.63 -0.98
N SER A 52 -5.26 -6.05 -2.09
CA SER A 52 -3.92 -6.66 -2.10
C SER A 52 -2.84 -5.67 -1.67
N TYR A 53 -2.87 -4.42 -2.11
CA TYR A 53 -1.94 -3.38 -1.64
C TYR A 53 -2.18 -3.02 -0.17
N TRP A 54 -3.44 -2.92 0.25
CA TRP A 54 -3.81 -2.71 1.65
C TRP A 54 -3.30 -3.83 2.57
N ALA A 55 -3.37 -5.09 2.11
CA ALA A 55 -2.82 -6.24 2.85
C ALA A 55 -1.28 -6.20 2.96
N GLN A 56 -0.61 -5.54 2.01
CA GLN A 56 0.84 -5.32 1.97
C GLN A 56 1.24 -3.99 2.63
N TRP A 57 0.34 -3.32 3.36
CA TRP A 57 0.61 -1.99 3.92
C TRP A 57 1.94 -1.91 4.67
N ASP A 58 2.27 -2.93 5.46
CA ASP A 58 3.50 -2.98 6.26
C ASP A 58 4.76 -3.28 5.46
N SER A 59 4.63 -3.56 4.16
CA SER A 59 5.74 -3.65 3.21
C SER A 59 5.84 -2.38 2.34
N LEU A 60 4.87 -1.47 2.37
CA LEU A 60 4.86 -0.26 1.53
C LEU A 60 5.37 0.99 2.27
N SER A 61 6.25 1.77 1.64
CA SER A 61 6.67 3.12 2.07
C SER A 61 6.33 4.16 1.00
N VAL A 62 6.30 5.44 1.40
CA VAL A 62 6.26 6.56 0.47
C VAL A 62 7.61 7.27 0.52
N GLU A 63 8.26 7.37 -0.64
CA GLU A 63 9.54 8.04 -0.83
C GLU A 63 9.41 9.03 -1.99
N ASP A 64 9.75 10.29 -1.76
CA ASP A 64 9.58 11.39 -2.73
C ASP A 64 8.17 11.45 -3.35
N GLY A 65 7.14 11.13 -2.54
CA GLY A 65 5.75 11.10 -2.96
C GLY A 65 5.36 9.90 -3.84
N THR A 66 6.23 8.89 -3.96
CA THR A 66 5.96 7.64 -4.69
C THR A 66 5.82 6.46 -3.73
N LEU A 67 4.82 5.61 -3.95
CA LEU A 67 4.72 4.31 -3.28
C LEU A 67 5.86 3.41 -3.75
N ARG A 68 6.56 2.82 -2.77
CA ARG A 68 7.61 1.82 -2.99
C ARG A 68 7.40 0.62 -2.08
N GLU A 69 7.79 -0.54 -2.58
CA GLU A 69 7.94 -1.73 -1.76
C GLU A 69 9.25 -1.65 -0.99
N ARG A 70 9.17 -1.82 0.32
CA ARG A 70 10.34 -2.03 1.17
C ARG A 70 10.90 -3.40 0.84
N HIS A 71 12.17 -3.46 0.45
CA HIS A 71 12.89 -4.72 0.45
C HIS A 71 13.12 -5.14 1.89
N THR A 72 12.31 -6.10 2.32
CA THR A 72 12.43 -6.78 3.61
C THR A 72 13.55 -7.81 3.49
N ASP A 73 14.60 -7.69 4.30
CA ASP A 73 15.62 -8.74 4.47
C ASP A 73 14.91 -10.07 4.83
N PRO A 74 15.32 -11.24 4.30
CA PRO A 74 14.66 -12.52 4.54
C PRO A 74 14.34 -12.83 6.02
N ASP A 75 15.13 -12.35 6.99
CA ASP A 75 14.84 -12.54 8.41
C ASP A 75 13.63 -11.73 8.92
N THR A 76 13.30 -10.63 8.25
CA THR A 76 12.14 -9.79 8.56
C THR A 76 10.84 -10.35 7.93
N TYR A 77 10.96 -11.19 6.89
CA TYR A 77 9.82 -11.80 6.18
C TYR A 77 9.00 -12.76 7.05
N VAL A 78 9.64 -13.53 7.94
CA VAL A 78 8.95 -14.46 8.86
C VAL A 78 8.08 -13.70 9.86
N GLY A 79 8.60 -12.62 10.45
CA GLY A 79 7.86 -11.78 11.38
C GLY A 79 6.72 -10.99 10.72
N GLU A 80 6.80 -10.75 9.41
CA GLU A 80 5.72 -10.12 8.63
C GLU A 80 4.64 -11.13 8.24
N LEU A 81 5.01 -12.35 7.84
CA LEU A 81 4.07 -13.44 7.60
C LEU A 81 3.23 -13.77 8.85
N GLU A 82 3.86 -13.81 10.02
CA GLU A 82 3.15 -14.05 11.28
C GLU A 82 2.14 -12.94 11.58
N ARG A 83 2.50 -11.66 11.36
CA ARG A 83 1.57 -10.53 11.48
C ARG A 83 0.44 -10.60 10.45
N ARG A 84 0.73 -11.01 9.22
CA ARG A 84 -0.26 -11.18 8.14
C ARG A 84 -1.26 -12.28 8.46
N MET A 85 -0.78 -13.43 8.94
CA MET A 85 -1.62 -14.54 9.40
C MET A 85 -2.44 -14.14 10.63
N SER A 86 -1.86 -13.38 11.57
CA SER A 86 -2.57 -12.86 12.75
C SER A 86 -3.68 -11.90 12.35
N ALA A 87 -3.42 -10.96 11.44
CA ALA A 87 -4.44 -10.00 10.98
C ALA A 87 -5.60 -10.70 10.23
N VAL A 88 -5.30 -11.74 9.44
CA VAL A 88 -6.33 -12.59 8.82
C VAL A 88 -7.12 -13.35 9.87
N HIS A 89 -6.47 -13.89 10.90
CA HIS A 89 -7.14 -14.57 12.01
C HIS A 89 -8.00 -13.64 12.86
N ASP A 90 -7.51 -12.44 13.20
CA ASP A 90 -8.27 -11.44 13.95
C ASP A 90 -9.48 -10.95 13.14
N HIS A 91 -9.31 -10.82 11.82
CA HIS A 91 -10.41 -10.54 10.88
C HIS A 91 -11.45 -11.66 10.82
N VAL A 92 -11.01 -12.93 10.89
CA VAL A 92 -11.92 -14.09 10.98
C VAL A 92 -12.63 -14.13 12.34
N ARG A 93 -11.92 -13.92 13.45
CA ARG A 93 -12.49 -13.90 14.81
C ARG A 93 -13.50 -12.77 14.99
N SER A 94 -13.18 -11.56 14.51
CA SER A 94 -14.05 -10.39 14.63
C SER A 94 -15.38 -10.55 13.90
N ARG A 95 -15.47 -11.41 12.88
CA ARG A 95 -16.72 -11.67 12.13
C ARG A 95 -17.55 -12.84 12.67
N ILE A 96 -17.03 -13.62 13.62
CA ILE A 96 -17.72 -14.82 14.12
C ILE A 96 -18.43 -14.59 15.49
N GLN A 97 -18.25 -13.46 16.18
CA GLN A 97 -18.76 -13.26 17.56
C GLN A 97 -18.51 -14.47 18.47
N LEU A 98 -17.23 -14.86 18.61
CA LEU A 98 -16.75 -15.71 19.71
C LEU A 98 -15.98 -14.84 20.71
#